data_AF-A0A3D4WNV6-F1
#
_entry.id   AF-A0A3D4WNV6-F1
#
_cell.length_a   1.000
_cell.length_b   1.000
_cell.length_c   1.000
_cell.angle_alpha   90.00
_cell.angle_beta   90.00
_cell.angle_gamma   90.00
#
_symmetry.space_group_name_H-M   'P 1'
#
loop_
_entity.id
_entity.type
_entity.pdbx_description
1 polymer ?
#
loop_
_entity_poly.entity_id
_entity_poly.type
_entity_poly.pdbx_seq_one_letter_code
_entity_poly.pdbx_strand_id
1 'polypeptide(L)'
;MGPAWLADCGLDVGEQVEVIVVPEGPQRGDLAPDIAAALDANARAGAFFDSLAQFYRRAYLRWIDATKRRPDLRAKRIAVVVDLLAAGIKERPKE
;
A
#
# COMPACT_ATOMS: atom_id res chain seq x y z
N MET A 1 24.26 9.81 -16.60
CA MET A 1 24.37 8.39 -17.01
C MET A 1 25.18 8.36 -18.30
N GLY A 2 26.08 7.38 -18.50
CA GLY A 2 26.99 7.33 -19.64
C GLY A 2 26.49 6.43 -20.80
N PRO A 3 27.12 6.51 -21.99
CA PRO A 3 26.71 5.78 -23.20
C PRO A 3 26.66 4.26 -23.05
N ALA A 4 27.39 3.69 -22.08
CA ALA A 4 27.35 2.25 -21.78
C ALA A 4 25.98 1.75 -21.28
N TRP A 5 25.11 2.62 -20.78
CA TRP A 5 23.76 2.25 -20.30
C TRP A 5 22.70 2.25 -21.41
N LEU A 6 22.98 2.82 -22.59
CA LEU A 6 22.01 2.98 -23.69
C LEU A 6 22.17 1.96 -24.83
N ALA A 7 23.24 1.16 -24.82
CA ALA A 7 23.71 0.39 -25.98
C ALA A 7 22.65 -0.54 -26.61
N ASP A 8 21.66 -1.01 -25.83
CA ASP A 8 20.63 -1.95 -26.29
C ASP A 8 19.18 -1.45 -26.11
N CYS A 9 18.97 -0.20 -25.70
CA CYS A 9 17.61 0.33 -25.50
C CYS A 9 16.92 0.77 -26.81
N GLY A 10 17.68 0.99 -27.89
CA GLY A 10 17.15 1.36 -29.21
C GLY A 10 16.45 2.71 -29.26
N LEU A 11 16.73 3.60 -28.30
CA LEU A 11 16.10 4.92 -28.19
C LEU A 11 17.02 6.02 -28.69
N ASP A 12 16.48 6.90 -29.54
CA ASP A 12 17.20 8.08 -30.06
C ASP A 12 16.96 9.33 -29.20
N VAL A 13 17.95 10.24 -29.17
CA VAL A 13 17.79 11.53 -28.49
C VAL A 13 16.71 12.35 -29.21
N GLY A 14 15.66 12.70 -28.48
CA GLY A 14 14.51 13.45 -29.03
C GLY A 14 13.34 12.56 -29.47
N GLU A 15 13.47 11.24 -29.35
CA GLU A 15 12.36 10.31 -29.58
C GLU A 15 11.26 10.48 -28.53
N GLN A 16 10.01 10.55 -28.98
CA GLN A 16 8.85 10.56 -28.09
C GLN A 16 8.40 9.13 -27.82
N VAL A 17 8.32 8.78 -26.54
CA VAL A 17 7.91 7.44 -26.09
C VAL A 17 6.62 7.53 -25.27
N GLU A 18 5.80 6.49 -25.36
CA GLU A 18 4.66 6.33 -24.47
C GLU A 18 5.14 5.84 -23.10
N VAL A 19 4.77 6.54 -22.04
CA VAL A 19 5.14 6.20 -20.67
C VAL A 19 3.88 5.86 -19.88
N ILE A 20 3.83 4.64 -19.33
CA ILE A 20 2.77 4.21 -18.43
C ILE A 20 3.30 4.28 -17.00
N VAL A 21 2.63 5.04 -16.14
CA VAL A 21 2.94 5.14 -14.71
C VAL A 21 1.84 4.45 -13.92
N VAL A 22 2.24 3.54 -13.03
CA VAL A 22 1.33 2.87 -12.09
C VAL A 22 1.73 3.19 -10.65
N PRO A 23 0.79 3.22 -9.69
CA PRO A 23 1.15 3.44 -8.31
C PRO A 23 1.94 2.25 -7.75
N GLU A 24 2.97 2.54 -6.97
CA GLU A 24 3.83 1.51 -6.38
C GLU A 24 3.15 0.80 -5.19
N GLY A 25 3.35 -0.51 -5.09
CA GLY A 25 2.94 -1.32 -3.93
C GLY A 25 1.52 -1.87 -3.98
N PRO A 26 1.05 -2.51 -2.89
CA PRO A 26 -0.25 -3.15 -2.87
C PRO A 26 -1.34 -2.09 -3.01
N GLN A 27 -2.16 -2.26 -4.03
CA GLN A 27 -3.43 -1.55 -4.19
C GLN A 27 -4.50 -2.24 -3.35
N ARG A 28 -5.65 -1.57 -3.18
CA ARG A 28 -6.77 -2.15 -2.42
C ARG A 28 -7.19 -3.53 -2.97
N GLY A 29 -7.15 -3.71 -4.28
CA GLY A 29 -7.46 -4.98 -4.93
C GLY A 29 -6.47 -6.12 -4.67
N ASP A 30 -5.26 -5.80 -4.21
CA ASP A 30 -4.23 -6.79 -3.85
C ASP A 30 -4.31 -7.19 -2.36
N LEU A 31 -5.17 -6.53 -1.58
CA LEU A 31 -5.30 -6.79 -0.15
C LEU A 31 -6.13 -8.06 0.11
N ALA A 32 -5.95 -8.63 1.29
CA ALA A 32 -6.85 -9.68 1.76
C ALA A 32 -8.30 -9.15 1.79
N PRO A 33 -9.31 -9.99 1.43
CA PRO A 33 -10.69 -9.52 1.25
C PRO A 33 -11.28 -8.83 2.48
N ASP A 34 -10.89 -9.26 3.68
CA ASP A 34 -11.35 -8.68 4.94
C ASP A 34 -10.77 -7.28 5.21
N ILE A 35 -9.53 -7.03 4.79
CA ILE A 35 -8.90 -5.71 4.87
C ILE A 35 -9.50 -4.77 3.82
N ALA A 36 -9.66 -5.24 2.58
CA ALA A 36 -10.28 -4.45 1.50
C ALA A 36 -11.70 -4.03 1.88
N ALA A 37 -12.54 -4.98 2.31
CA ALA A 37 -13.92 -4.69 2.73
C ALA A 37 -13.99 -3.69 3.89
N ALA A 38 -13.06 -3.76 4.85
CA ALA A 38 -13.03 -2.83 5.98
C ALA A 38 -12.62 -1.40 5.56
N LEU A 39 -11.70 -1.26 4.60
CA LEU A 39 -11.31 0.05 4.04
C LEU A 39 -12.41 0.62 3.13
N ASP A 40 -13.12 -0.21 2.39
CA ASP A 40 -14.23 0.23 1.54
C ASP A 40 -15.44 0.66 2.36
N ALA A 41 -15.68 0.02 3.51
CA ALA A 41 -16.71 0.44 4.47
C ALA A 41 -16.42 1.80 5.14
N ASN A 42 -15.18 2.29 5.10
CA ASN A 42 -14.78 3.59 5.65
C ASN A 42 -14.00 4.41 4.61
N ALA A 43 -14.73 5.18 3.80
CA ALA A 43 -14.15 5.98 2.71
C ALA A 43 -12.99 6.90 3.14
N ARG A 44 -13.05 7.46 4.35
CA ARG A 44 -11.98 8.32 4.88
C ARG A 44 -10.70 7.53 5.18
N ALA A 45 -10.84 6.38 5.86
CA ALA A 45 -9.71 5.49 6.14
C ALA A 45 -9.09 4.96 4.84
N GLY A 46 -9.92 4.51 3.90
CA GLY A 46 -9.49 4.05 2.59
C GLY A 46 -8.72 5.12 1.82
N ALA A 47 -9.27 6.33 1.68
CA ALA A 47 -8.63 7.42 0.96
C ALA A 47 -7.27 7.79 1.59
N PHE A 48 -7.21 7.79 2.92
CA PHE A 48 -5.95 8.04 3.61
C PHE A 48 -4.94 6.93 3.36
N PHE A 49 -5.34 5.65 3.44
CA PHE A 49 -4.48 4.50 3.11
C PHE A 49 -3.89 4.60 1.70
N ASP A 50 -4.70 4.97 0.71
CA ASP A 50 -4.27 5.14 -0.68
C ASP A 50 -3.28 6.30 -0.86
N SER A 51 -3.32 7.31 0.01
CA SER A 51 -2.33 8.40 -0.01
C SER A 51 -0.99 8.02 0.62
N LEU A 52 -0.92 6.92 1.37
CA LEU A 52 0.30 6.54 2.08
C LEU A 52 1.34 5.93 1.14
N ALA A 53 2.62 6.26 1.38
CA ALA A 53 3.73 5.54 0.78
C ALA A 53 3.70 4.05 1.15
N GLN A 54 4.23 3.20 0.26
CA GLN A 54 4.20 1.74 0.39
C GLN A 54 4.72 1.25 1.75
N PHE A 55 5.77 1.88 2.30
CA PHE A 55 6.35 1.53 3.59
C PHE A 55 5.32 1.53 4.72
N TYR A 56 4.47 2.56 4.80
CA TYR A 56 3.45 2.68 5.84
C TYR A 56 2.33 1.66 5.65
N ARG A 57 1.87 1.48 4.40
CA ARG A 57 0.85 0.46 4.08
C ARG A 57 1.32 -0.92 4.53
N ARG A 58 2.56 -1.30 4.16
CA ARG A 58 3.17 -2.59 4.56
C ARG A 58 3.33 -2.72 6.07
N ALA A 59 3.60 -1.64 6.80
CA ALA A 59 3.72 -1.68 8.25
C ALA A 59 2.40 -2.08 8.93
N TYR A 60 1.27 -1.52 8.48
CA TYR A 60 -0.06 -1.92 8.97
C TYR A 60 -0.40 -3.37 8.60
N LEU A 61 -0.20 -3.76 7.34
CA LEU A 61 -0.49 -5.12 6.89
C LEU A 61 0.31 -6.17 7.66
N ARG A 62 1.62 -5.94 7.86
CA ARG A 62 2.46 -6.83 8.68
C ARG A 62 1.97 -6.95 10.12
N TRP A 63 1.47 -5.86 10.71
CA TRP A 63 0.95 -5.89 12.08
C TRP A 63 -0.36 -6.67 12.16
N ILE A 64 -1.26 -6.53 11.17
CA ILE A 64 -2.47 -7.36 11.08
C ILE A 64 -2.08 -8.83 10.89
N ASP A 65 -1.17 -9.14 9.97
CA ASP A 65 -0.77 -10.51 9.64
C ASP A 65 0.06 -11.20 10.73
N ALA A 66 0.61 -10.47 11.68
CA ALA A 66 1.26 -11.03 12.86
C ALA A 66 0.28 -11.81 13.77
N THR A 67 -1.03 -11.78 13.52
CA THR A 67 -2.04 -12.58 14.24
C THR A 67 -2.17 -14.02 13.72
N LYS A 68 -1.27 -14.52 12.88
CA LYS A 68 -1.30 -15.92 12.37
C LYS A 68 -1.51 -16.98 13.47
N ARG A 69 -0.99 -16.76 14.67
CA ARG A 69 -1.14 -17.67 15.83
C ARG A 69 -2.38 -17.40 16.69
N ARG A 70 -3.10 -16.31 16.42
CA ARG A 70 -4.27 -15.79 17.16
C ARG A 70 -5.29 -15.20 16.16
N PRO A 71 -5.90 -16.03 15.30
CA PRO A 71 -6.79 -15.55 14.23
C PRO A 71 -7.99 -14.76 14.76
N ASP A 72 -8.42 -15.02 15.99
CA ASP A 72 -9.44 -14.29 16.73
C ASP A 72 -9.13 -12.78 16.89
N LEU A 73 -7.85 -12.40 16.86
CA LEU A 73 -7.42 -11.01 16.97
C LEU A 73 -7.40 -10.28 15.62
N ARG A 74 -7.50 -10.98 14.49
CA ARG A 74 -7.36 -10.38 13.15
C ARG A 74 -8.41 -9.29 12.91
N ALA A 75 -9.68 -9.61 13.15
CA ALA A 75 -10.78 -8.66 13.00
C ALA A 75 -10.60 -7.43 13.91
N LYS A 76 -10.15 -7.62 15.16
CA LYS A 76 -9.87 -6.53 16.09
C LYS A 76 -8.74 -5.63 15.58
N ARG A 77 -7.64 -6.21 15.08
CA ARG A 77 -6.52 -5.43 14.50
C ARG A 77 -6.93 -4.67 13.25
N ILE A 78 -7.76 -5.26 12.39
CA ILE A 78 -8.32 -4.56 11.21
C ILE A 78 -9.12 -3.33 11.66
N ALA A 79 -10.02 -3.48 12.63
CA ALA A 79 -10.80 -2.36 13.15
C ALA A 79 -9.89 -1.24 13.71
N VAL A 80 -8.89 -1.59 14.51
CA VAL A 80 -7.92 -0.62 15.05
C VAL A 80 -7.18 0.13 13.92
N VAL A 81 -6.75 -0.58 12.87
CA VAL A 81 -6.08 0.06 11.73
C VAL A 81 -7.03 1.01 10.99
N VAL A 82 -8.28 0.62 10.78
CA VAL A 82 -9.30 1.49 10.15
C VAL A 82 -9.49 2.77 10.98
N ASP A 83 -9.58 2.67 12.30
CA ASP A 83 -9.73 3.82 13.19
C ASP A 83 -8.52 4.76 13.12
N LEU A 84 -7.30 4.22 13.14
CA LEU A 84 -6.07 5.00 13.00
C LEU A 84 -5.99 5.72 11.65
N LEU A 85 -6.35 5.03 10.58
CA LEU A 85 -6.35 5.61 9.23
C LEU A 85 -7.42 6.68 9.09
N ALA A 86 -8.61 6.48 9.64
CA ALA A 86 -9.66 7.50 9.70
C ALA A 86 -9.20 8.74 10.47
N ALA A 87 -8.40 8.55 11.53
CA ALA A 87 -7.77 9.63 12.29
C ALA A 87 -6.57 10.29 11.58
N GLY A 88 -6.13 9.77 10.43
CA GLY A 88 -4.97 10.31 9.69
C GLY A 88 -3.61 9.95 10.30
N ILE A 89 -3.56 8.89 11.11
CA ILE A 89 -2.33 8.45 11.80
C ILE A 89 -1.53 7.54 10.87
N LYS A 90 -0.24 7.83 10.69
CA LYS A 90 0.71 7.07 9.84
C LYS A 90 1.58 6.09 10.63
N GLU A 91 1.20 5.81 11.88
CA GLU A 91 1.94 4.94 12.79
C GLU A 91 1.06 3.75 13.20
N ARG A 92 1.57 2.54 12.99
CA ARG A 92 0.96 1.32 13.51
C ARG A 92 1.04 1.27 15.04
N PRO A 93 0.14 0.54 15.72
CA PRO A 93 0.28 0.31 17.15
C PRO A 93 1.66 -0.28 17.49
N LYS A 94 2.25 0.27 18.55
CA LYS A 94 3.40 -0.33 19.24
C LYS A 94 2.82 -1.48 20.08
N GLU A 95 3.40 -2.67 19.95
CA GLU A 95 3.00 -3.84 20.74
C GLU A 95 3.24 -3.63 22.23
#